data_AF-A0A7L4Y9H6-F1
#
_entry.id   AF-A0A7L4Y9H6-F1
#
_cell.length_a   1.000
_cell.length_b   1.000
_cell.length_c   1.000
_cell.angle_alpha   90.00
_cell.angle_beta   90.00
_cell.angle_gamma   90.00
#
_symmetry.space_group_name_H-M   'P 1'
#
loop_
_entity.id
_entity.type
_entity.pdbx_description
1 polymer ?
#
loop_
_entity_poly.entity_id
_entity_poly.type
_entity_poly.pdbx_seq_one_letter_code
_entity_poly.pdbx_strand_id
1 'polypeptide(L)'
;MTAAPVRTQKLVDGSTAKIYRLGAHHYRMDNVSREGHLLGTLVAKNADAGGQHNGMFVVLTADGDAVSWTGREQYGAGSFLLPDGSTAKVTKVAADHYTLKIIHQGHVMATLVADHRDAAVNANGMYVVLNPDGTHSAWTG
;
A
#
# COMPACT_ATOMS: atom_id res chain seq x y z
N MET A 1 -21.23 -17.77 -7.01
CA MET A 1 -21.46 -17.08 -5.73
C MET A 1 -20.12 -16.54 -5.26
N THR A 2 -19.97 -15.22 -5.10
CA THR A 2 -18.80 -14.65 -4.45
C THR A 2 -18.86 -15.03 -2.97
N ALA A 3 -17.80 -15.61 -2.41
CA ALA A 3 -17.74 -15.95 -0.99
C ALA A 3 -18.00 -14.71 -0.13
N ALA A 4 -18.60 -14.88 1.05
CA ALA A 4 -18.75 -13.79 2.01
C ALA A 4 -17.37 -13.27 2.44
N PRO A 5 -17.22 -11.96 2.69
CA PRO A 5 -15.95 -11.42 3.18
C PRO A 5 -15.63 -12.02 4.57
N VAL A 6 -14.36 -12.35 4.79
CA VAL A 6 -13.87 -12.82 6.09
C VAL A 6 -13.73 -11.68 7.09
N ARG A 7 -13.62 -10.44 6.58
CA ARG A 7 -13.55 -9.22 7.38
C ARG A 7 -14.09 -8.05 6.57
N THR A 8 -14.74 -7.12 7.25
CA THR A 8 -15.17 -5.85 6.69
C THR A 8 -14.74 -4.74 7.63
N GLN A 9 -14.16 -3.66 7.13
CA GLN A 9 -13.76 -2.51 7.94
C GLN A 9 -13.98 -1.19 7.21
N LYS A 10 -14.10 -0.11 7.97
CA LYS A 10 -14.13 1.24 7.43
C LYS A 10 -12.71 1.71 7.12
N LEU A 11 -12.56 2.36 5.97
CA LEU A 11 -11.34 3.07 5.60
C LEU A 11 -11.44 4.54 6.02
N VAL A 12 -10.31 5.25 6.02
CA VAL A 12 -10.23 6.62 6.53
C VAL A 12 -11.04 7.63 5.69
N ASP A 13 -11.27 7.36 4.41
CA ASP A 13 -12.17 8.14 3.54
C ASP A 13 -13.67 7.83 3.80
N GLY A 14 -13.97 6.88 4.68
CA GLY A 14 -15.31 6.41 5.04
C GLY A 14 -15.91 5.38 4.07
N SER A 15 -15.16 4.97 3.04
CA SER A 15 -15.46 3.79 2.25
C SER A 15 -15.31 2.51 3.09
N THR A 16 -15.62 1.37 2.49
CA THR A 16 -15.65 0.08 3.17
C THR A 16 -14.75 -0.91 2.44
N ALA A 17 -13.73 -1.39 3.13
CA ALA A 17 -12.94 -2.52 2.68
C ALA A 17 -13.64 -3.84 3.00
N LYS A 18 -13.95 -4.62 1.97
CA LYS A 18 -14.41 -6.01 2.09
C LYS A 18 -13.25 -6.93 1.77
N ILE A 19 -12.81 -7.72 2.73
CA ILE A 19 -11.63 -8.57 2.62
C ILE A 19 -12.06 -10.03 2.47
N TYR A 20 -11.53 -10.69 1.46
CA TYR A 20 -11.82 -12.07 1.12
C TYR A 20 -10.54 -12.88 1.18
N ARG A 21 -10.60 -14.03 1.85
CA ARG A 21 -9.50 -15.00 1.83
C ARG A 21 -9.62 -15.86 0.58
N LEU A 22 -8.59 -15.83 -0.26
CA LEU A 22 -8.51 -16.62 -1.49
C LEU A 22 -7.57 -17.83 -1.33
N GLY A 23 -6.74 -17.84 -0.29
CA GLY A 23 -5.83 -18.95 0.04
C GLY A 23 -4.94 -18.64 1.24
N ALA A 24 -3.90 -19.46 1.44
CA ALA A 24 -2.81 -19.12 2.34
C ALA A 24 -2.01 -17.95 1.75
N HIS A 25 -1.76 -16.92 2.56
CA HIS A 25 -1.12 -15.66 2.16
C HIS A 25 -1.67 -15.04 0.86
N HIS A 26 -2.98 -15.21 0.62
CA HIS A 26 -3.64 -14.75 -0.58
C HIS A 26 -5.01 -14.17 -0.24
N TYR A 27 -5.10 -12.85 -0.31
CA TYR A 27 -6.29 -12.09 0.04
C TYR A 27 -6.63 -11.09 -1.06
N ARG A 28 -7.92 -10.80 -1.17
CA ARG A 28 -8.44 -9.70 -1.98
C ARG A 28 -9.15 -8.72 -1.07
N MET A 29 -8.91 -7.44 -1.27
CA MET A 29 -9.74 -6.37 -0.72
C MET A 29 -10.49 -5.72 -1.86
N ASP A 30 -11.81 -5.65 -1.74
CA ASP A 30 -12.63 -4.77 -2.54
C ASP A 30 -12.91 -3.49 -1.73
N ASN A 31 -12.49 -2.34 -2.25
CA ASN A 31 -12.87 -1.04 -1.70
C ASN A 31 -14.24 -0.65 -2.27
N VAL A 32 -15.21 -0.42 -1.40
CA VAL A 32 -16.60 -0.14 -1.76
C VAL A 32 -17.03 1.21 -1.18
N SER A 33 -17.63 2.07 -2.02
CA SER A 33 -18.16 3.36 -1.61
C SER A 33 -19.30 3.22 -0.58
N ARG A 34 -19.72 4.34 0.02
CA ARG A 34 -20.85 4.35 0.97
C ARG A 34 -22.17 3.91 0.31
N GLU A 35 -22.30 4.17 -0.98
CA GLU A 35 -23.43 3.82 -1.85
C GLU A 35 -23.35 2.38 -2.38
N GLY A 36 -22.25 1.67 -2.14
CA GLY A 36 -22.09 0.26 -2.52
C GLY A 36 -21.34 0.03 -3.83
N HIS A 37 -20.77 1.05 -4.46
CA HIS A 37 -20.02 0.92 -5.72
C HIS A 37 -18.59 0.42 -5.47
N LEU A 38 -18.08 -0.45 -6.33
CA LEU A 38 -16.68 -0.87 -6.29
C LEU A 38 -15.79 0.30 -6.76
N LEU A 39 -14.91 0.77 -5.88
CA LEU A 39 -13.96 1.84 -6.15
C LEU A 39 -12.60 1.29 -6.62
N GLY A 40 -12.23 0.11 -6.16
CA GLY A 40 -10.97 -0.52 -6.51
C GLY A 40 -10.79 -1.88 -5.85
N THR A 41 -9.79 -2.63 -6.31
CA THR A 41 -9.47 -3.94 -5.80
C THR A 41 -7.97 -4.06 -5.58
N LEU A 42 -7.57 -4.53 -4.39
CA LEU A 42 -6.21 -4.94 -4.08
C LEU A 42 -6.16 -6.46 -3.96
N VAL A 43 -5.07 -7.07 -4.46
CA VAL A 43 -4.82 -8.50 -4.33
C VAL A 43 -3.43 -8.70 -3.75
N ALA A 44 -3.37 -9.09 -2.48
CA ALA A 44 -2.14 -9.47 -1.81
C ALA A 44 -1.93 -10.97 -2.00
N LYS A 45 -0.85 -11.38 -2.66
CA LYS A 45 -0.54 -12.79 -2.95
C LYS A 45 0.94 -13.06 -2.73
N ASN A 46 1.27 -13.67 -1.59
CA ASN A 46 2.63 -13.88 -1.08
C ASN A 46 3.45 -12.58 -0.89
N ALA A 47 2.82 -11.42 -1.08
CA ALA A 47 3.35 -10.09 -0.92
C ALA A 47 2.18 -9.15 -0.62
N ASP A 48 2.49 -8.07 0.08
CA ASP A 48 1.51 -7.01 0.37
C ASP A 48 1.12 -6.29 -0.92
N ALA A 49 -0.07 -5.72 -0.92
CA ALA A 49 -0.58 -4.89 -2.01
C ALA A 49 -1.05 -3.57 -1.44
N GLY A 50 -0.93 -2.49 -2.19
CA GLY A 50 -1.41 -1.20 -1.76
C GLY A 50 -1.53 -0.25 -2.93
N GLY A 51 -1.96 0.96 -2.63
CA GLY A 51 -2.17 1.99 -3.63
C GLY A 51 -2.72 3.26 -3.04
N GLN A 52 -2.98 4.22 -3.92
CA GLN A 52 -3.57 5.51 -3.58
C GLN A 52 -4.89 5.65 -4.34
N HIS A 53 -5.93 6.10 -3.63
CA HIS A 53 -7.22 6.41 -4.23
C HIS A 53 -7.89 7.52 -3.42
N ASN A 54 -8.38 8.57 -4.09
CA ASN A 54 -9.06 9.72 -3.47
C ASN A 54 -8.26 10.37 -2.31
N GLY A 55 -6.93 10.49 -2.45
CA GLY A 55 -6.07 11.09 -1.40
C GLY A 55 -5.86 10.21 -0.17
N MET A 56 -6.33 8.96 -0.22
CA MET A 56 -6.09 7.93 0.79
C MET A 56 -5.08 6.92 0.26
N PHE A 57 -4.14 6.55 1.11
CA PHE A 57 -3.28 5.38 0.91
C PHE A 57 -3.87 4.20 1.65
N VAL A 58 -3.72 3.01 1.07
CA VAL A 58 -4.19 1.77 1.67
C VAL A 58 -3.21 0.64 1.38
N VAL A 59 -3.01 -0.23 2.36
CA VAL A 59 -2.24 -1.47 2.24
C VAL A 59 -3.12 -2.62 2.70
N LEU A 60 -3.14 -3.69 1.91
CA LEU A 60 -3.61 -5.02 2.25
C LEU A 60 -2.36 -5.90 2.45
N THR A 61 -2.17 -6.43 3.65
CA THR A 61 -1.05 -7.33 3.93
C THR A 61 -1.31 -8.72 3.34
N ALA A 62 -0.24 -9.48 3.11
CA ALA A 62 -0.33 -10.87 2.69
C ALA A 62 -1.09 -11.76 3.71
N ASP A 63 -1.15 -11.34 4.98
CA ASP A 63 -1.90 -12.03 6.04
C ASP A 63 -3.37 -11.58 6.12
N GLY A 64 -3.76 -10.59 5.31
CA GLY A 64 -5.13 -10.15 5.11
C GLY A 64 -5.55 -8.99 6.00
N ASP A 65 -4.62 -8.33 6.69
CA ASP A 65 -4.88 -7.08 7.43
C ASP A 65 -4.89 -5.89 6.49
N ALA A 66 -5.60 -4.85 6.88
CA ALA A 66 -5.77 -3.66 6.08
C ALA A 66 -5.57 -2.40 6.89
N VAL A 67 -4.75 -1.49 6.37
CA VAL A 67 -4.47 -0.19 6.98
C VAL A 67 -4.64 0.89 5.93
N SER A 68 -5.30 1.99 6.31
CA SER A 68 -5.50 3.15 5.44
C SER A 68 -5.22 4.45 6.18
N TRP A 69 -4.63 5.42 5.50
CA TRP A 69 -4.31 6.75 6.03
C TRP A 69 -4.41 7.82 4.96
N THR A 70 -4.42 9.09 5.38
CA THR A 70 -4.34 10.25 4.49
C THR A 70 -3.12 11.10 4.81
N GLY A 71 -2.67 11.88 3.81
CA GLY A 71 -1.53 12.79 3.94
C GLY A 71 -0.16 12.10 3.96
N ARG A 72 0.86 12.88 4.33
CA ARG A 72 2.30 12.50 4.27
C ARG A 72 2.80 12.13 2.87
N GLU A 73 2.08 12.59 1.84
CA GLU A 73 2.46 12.36 0.46
C GLU A 73 3.79 13.06 0.18
N GLN A 74 4.64 12.34 -0.53
CA GLN A 74 5.91 12.81 -1.08
C GLN A 74 5.91 12.47 -2.57
N TYR A 75 6.69 13.21 -3.35
CA TYR A 75 6.64 13.14 -4.81
C TYR A 75 8.03 12.99 -5.41
N GLY A 76 8.14 12.10 -6.40
CA GLY A 76 9.31 11.96 -7.24
C GLY A 76 10.50 11.27 -6.58
N ALA A 77 11.63 11.28 -7.29
CA ALA A 77 12.87 10.67 -6.84
C ALA A 77 13.56 11.54 -5.78
N GLY A 78 14.25 10.91 -4.83
CA GLY A 78 14.88 11.60 -3.72
C GLY A 78 15.21 10.69 -2.55
N SER A 79 15.60 11.30 -1.43
CA SER A 79 15.76 10.61 -0.15
C SER A 79 14.85 11.26 0.88
N PHE A 80 14.02 10.45 1.53
CA PHE A 80 12.96 10.91 2.41
C PHE A 80 13.07 10.21 3.76
N LEU A 81 12.90 10.95 4.85
CA LEU A 81 12.86 10.38 6.19
C LEU A 81 11.52 9.67 6.42
N LEU A 82 11.57 8.42 6.86
CA LEU A 82 10.40 7.63 7.19
C LEU A 82 10.03 7.77 8.68
N PRO A 83 8.79 7.46 9.08
CA PRO A 83 8.33 7.63 10.46
C PRO A 83 9.14 6.86 11.52
N ASP A 84 9.73 5.72 11.15
CA ASP A 84 10.59 4.91 12.02
C ASP A 84 12.05 5.42 12.09
N GLY A 85 12.35 6.55 11.44
CA GLY A 85 13.70 7.13 11.34
C GLY A 85 14.57 6.51 10.24
N SER A 86 14.10 5.50 9.52
CA SER A 86 14.78 4.97 8.34
C SER A 86 14.65 5.94 7.14
N THR A 87 15.37 5.67 6.06
CA THR A 87 15.35 6.48 4.84
C THR A 87 14.70 5.72 3.69
N ALA A 88 13.72 6.32 3.04
CA ALA A 88 13.25 5.91 1.72
C ALA A 88 14.12 6.56 0.65
N LYS A 89 14.91 5.75 -0.07
CA LYS A 89 15.61 6.19 -1.28
C LYS A 89 14.76 5.85 -2.50
N VAL A 90 14.15 6.87 -3.11
CA VAL A 90 13.28 6.75 -4.28
C VAL A 90 14.07 7.07 -5.55
N THR A 91 13.99 6.21 -6.54
CA THR A 91 14.67 6.35 -7.84
C THR A 91 13.66 6.25 -8.96
N LYS A 92 13.65 7.24 -9.85
CA LYS A 92 12.89 7.18 -11.11
C LYS A 92 13.65 6.30 -12.10
N VAL A 93 13.01 5.24 -12.58
CA VAL A 93 13.56 4.31 -13.57
C VAL A 93 13.07 4.67 -14.96
N ALA A 94 11.78 4.98 -15.10
CA ALA A 94 11.14 5.46 -16.33
C ALA A 94 9.99 6.43 -16.00
N ALA A 95 9.22 6.86 -17.01
CA ALA A 95 8.10 7.79 -16.81
C ALA A 95 7.05 7.27 -15.81
N ASP A 96 6.78 5.97 -15.85
CA ASP A 96 5.75 5.27 -15.04
C ASP A 96 6.37 4.09 -14.25
N HIS A 97 7.62 4.30 -13.80
CA HIS A 97 8.38 3.28 -13.08
C HIS A 97 9.30 3.94 -12.06
N TYR A 98 9.06 3.66 -10.78
CA TYR A 98 9.91 4.05 -9.66
C TYR A 98 10.29 2.85 -8.79
N THR A 99 11.42 2.98 -8.11
CA THR A 99 11.80 2.06 -7.03
C THR A 99 11.96 2.84 -5.73
N LEU A 100 11.65 2.23 -4.60
CA LEU A 100 11.89 2.77 -3.27
C LEU A 100 12.63 1.73 -2.45
N LYS A 101 13.82 2.09 -1.95
CA LYS A 101 14.55 1.27 -0.99
C LYS A 101 14.38 1.85 0.41
N ILE A 102 13.93 1.02 1.35
CA ILE A 102 13.91 1.36 2.77
C ILE A 102 15.30 1.04 3.32
N ILE A 103 15.99 2.04 3.87
CA ILE A 103 17.36 1.93 4.35
C ILE A 103 17.41 2.30 5.82
N HIS A 104 17.84 1.37 6.68
CA HIS A 104 18.04 1.62 8.10
C HIS A 104 19.47 1.23 8.48
N GLN A 105 20.19 2.15 9.13
CA GLN A 105 21.59 1.96 9.54
C GLN A 105 22.52 1.48 8.40
N GLY A 106 22.28 1.98 7.17
CA GLY A 106 23.07 1.63 5.98
C GLY A 106 22.68 0.32 5.29
N HIS A 107 21.73 -0.44 5.85
CA HIS A 107 21.25 -1.69 5.28
C HIS A 107 19.91 -1.49 4.55
N VAL A 108 19.71 -2.17 3.42
CA VAL A 108 18.43 -2.20 2.71
C VAL A 108 17.50 -3.20 3.38
N MET A 109 16.39 -2.71 3.93
CA MET A 109 15.39 -3.52 4.64
C MET A 109 14.32 -4.06 3.68
N ALA A 110 13.92 -3.24 2.70
CA ALA A 110 12.95 -3.62 1.68
C ALA A 110 13.20 -2.84 0.39
N THR A 111 12.73 -3.39 -0.73
CA THR A 111 12.69 -2.70 -2.02
C THR A 111 11.29 -2.83 -2.60
N LEU A 112 10.66 -1.69 -2.89
CA LEU A 112 9.41 -1.59 -3.62
C LEU A 112 9.75 -1.26 -5.07
N VAL A 113 9.04 -1.88 -6.00
CA VAL A 113 9.15 -1.63 -7.44
C VAL A 113 7.76 -1.33 -7.95
N ALA A 114 7.48 -0.05 -8.21
CA ALA A 114 6.25 0.38 -8.84
C ALA A 114 6.52 0.52 -10.33
N ASP A 115 6.14 -0.49 -11.11
CA ASP A 115 6.33 -0.56 -12.57
C ASP A 115 4.96 -0.80 -13.21
N HIS A 116 4.35 0.27 -13.71
CA HIS A 116 2.95 0.30 -14.18
C HIS A 116 1.88 -0.14 -13.15
N ARG A 117 2.30 -0.51 -11.93
CA ARG A 117 1.46 -0.95 -10.82
C ARG A 117 2.02 -0.41 -9.52
N ASP A 118 1.12 -0.07 -8.61
CA ASP A 118 1.47 0.32 -7.25
C ASP A 118 2.20 -0.82 -6.53
N ALA A 119 3.11 -0.45 -5.63
CA ALA A 119 3.81 -1.35 -4.74
C ALA A 119 3.61 -0.91 -3.30
N ALA A 120 3.54 -1.88 -2.38
CA ALA A 120 3.42 -1.60 -0.97
C ALA A 120 4.15 -2.64 -0.11
N VAL A 121 4.43 -2.27 1.13
CA VAL A 121 4.99 -3.19 2.13
C VAL A 121 4.52 -2.79 3.53
N ASN A 122 4.31 -3.79 4.38
CA ASN A 122 4.34 -3.69 5.83
C ASN A 122 5.75 -4.09 6.32
N ALA A 123 6.57 -3.10 6.66
CA ALA A 123 7.89 -3.27 7.24
C ALA A 123 7.80 -3.15 8.77
N ASN A 124 7.43 -4.24 9.45
CA ASN A 124 7.34 -4.31 10.92
C ASN A 124 6.42 -3.24 11.55
N GLY A 125 5.23 -3.02 10.99
CA GLY A 125 4.25 -2.04 11.48
C GLY A 125 4.37 -0.67 10.81
N MET A 126 5.40 -0.43 10.00
CA MET A 126 5.46 0.71 9.09
C MET A 126 4.92 0.30 7.71
N TYR A 127 3.86 0.97 7.27
CA TYR A 127 3.24 0.77 5.97
C TYR A 127 3.79 1.78 4.99
N VAL A 128 4.22 1.32 3.82
CA VAL A 128 4.75 2.19 2.76
C VAL A 128 4.04 1.85 1.45
N VAL A 129 3.62 2.87 0.72
CA VAL A 129 3.08 2.75 -0.65
C VAL A 129 3.96 3.57 -1.59
N LEU A 130 4.23 3.01 -2.77
CA LEU A 130 4.87 3.67 -3.90
C LEU A 130 3.99 3.49 -5.13
N ASN A 131 3.61 4.59 -5.77
CA ASN A 131 2.85 4.60 -7.02
C ASN A 131 3.78 4.76 -8.24
N PRO A 132 3.39 4.28 -9.43
CA PRO A 132 4.15 4.40 -10.69
C PRO A 132 4.50 5.82 -11.13
N ASP A 133 3.75 6.84 -10.68
CA ASP A 133 4.01 8.25 -10.97
C ASP A 133 5.09 8.87 -10.06
N GLY A 134 5.52 8.15 -9.02
CA GLY A 134 6.48 8.57 -8.02
C GLY A 134 5.86 9.16 -6.74
N THR A 135 4.53 9.20 -6.65
CA THR A 135 3.84 9.50 -5.40
C THR A 135 4.09 8.38 -4.40
N HIS A 136 4.37 8.73 -3.15
CA HIS A 136 4.57 7.76 -2.09
C HIS A 136 4.20 8.34 -0.73
N SER A 137 3.88 7.46 0.21
CA SER A 137 3.57 7.83 1.58
C SER A 137 3.92 6.68 2.51
N ALA A 138 4.21 7.02 3.77
CA ALA A 138 4.50 6.06 4.81
C ALA A 138 3.76 6.42 6.11
N TRP A 139 3.32 5.37 6.82
CA TRP A 139 2.54 5.51 8.03
C TRP A 139 2.88 4.44 9.07
N THR A 140 2.81 4.84 10.33
CA THR A 140 2.89 3.97 11.51
C THR A 140 1.72 4.30 12.42
N GLY A 141 1.15 3.30 13.09
CA GLY A 141 0.17 3.52 14.15
C GLY A 141 -0.28 2.24 14.82
#